data_AF-A0A2R2ITD7-F1
#
_entry.id   AF-A0A2R2ITD7-F1
#
_cell.length_a   1.000
_cell.length_b   1.000
_cell.length_c   1.000
_cell.angle_alpha   90.00
_cell.angle_beta   90.00
_cell.angle_gamma   90.00
#
_symmetry.space_group_name_H-M   'P 1'
#
loop_
_entity.id
_entity.type
_entity.pdbx_description
1 polymer ?
#
loop_
_entity_poly.entity_id
_entity_poly.type
_entity_poly.pdbx_seq_one_letter_code
_entity_poly.pdbx_strand_id
1 'polypeptide(L)'
;MKIEHLLQSRRDVWKIIPTYPYLAIDWERVQSEMPSLKTFVVFSEGQLLQNMRTQDLGARILGMLVGGGANAGFGTNSNAFVRGKANAKAWHLHNWNPLLYIGASPWIAAGTHFIMVDDDSIFQHEFAELITVNAYSRPQSAHFDFTALCDLRDEYNTKYLNNRSASEAELHALALSLDRAFRENSRVLAEAETLHNRLSVGMTSVDYDAPTLTKYDRLIHNAGGVPQVEIAYALLHYERAIKDFNSLKASHAAGNVDDALSLGINCVVSAAACVEAIANRLVYEATGMHPDRRDKREPVSKINDAGAALAMLDGNSFSPLTRGTPVFSSLDEIRILRNAFMHAKEQETDIDPTTSTSEMLNKVDEANCRRFLASVRECADKVYSQLPKLTPPIVIMRNVTWMGDLEVP
;
A
#
# COMPACT_ATOMS: atom_id res chain seq x y z
N MET A 1 -20.79 -9.65 -5.38
CA MET A 1 -21.48 -9.82 -4.08
C MET A 1 -22.76 -10.66 -4.15
N LYS A 2 -23.92 -10.19 -4.64
CA LYS A 2 -25.17 -11.02 -4.63
C LYS A 2 -25.01 -12.38 -5.33
N ILE A 3 -24.37 -12.39 -6.50
CA ILE A 3 -24.07 -13.62 -7.25
C ILE A 3 -23.19 -14.54 -6.42
N GLU A 4 -22.07 -14.04 -5.88
CA GLU A 4 -21.16 -14.82 -5.03
C GLU A 4 -21.88 -15.40 -3.79
N HIS A 5 -22.75 -14.62 -3.15
CA HIS A 5 -23.57 -15.13 -2.04
C HIS A 5 -24.42 -16.32 -2.47
N LEU A 6 -25.18 -16.20 -3.58
CA LEU A 6 -26.01 -17.30 -4.08
C LEU A 6 -25.17 -18.53 -4.42
N LEU A 7 -24.00 -18.33 -5.02
CA LEU A 7 -23.09 -19.42 -5.35
C LEU A 7 -22.51 -20.12 -4.11
N GLN A 8 -22.42 -19.43 -2.97
CA GLN A 8 -22.00 -19.98 -1.68
C GLN A 8 -23.16 -20.60 -0.88
N SER A 9 -24.36 -20.02 -0.95
CA SER A 9 -25.49 -20.36 -0.06
C SER A 9 -26.49 -21.34 -0.68
N ARG A 10 -26.56 -21.44 -2.01
CA ARG A 10 -27.59 -22.23 -2.72
C ARG A 10 -26.98 -23.42 -3.44
N ARG A 11 -27.26 -24.63 -2.96
CA ARG A 11 -26.79 -25.86 -3.61
C ARG A 11 -27.43 -26.07 -4.99
N ASP A 12 -28.68 -25.65 -5.17
CA ASP A 12 -29.50 -25.89 -6.34
C ASP A 12 -29.18 -24.97 -7.53
N VAL A 13 -28.38 -23.92 -7.34
CA VAL A 13 -27.81 -23.14 -8.47
C VAL A 13 -26.67 -23.89 -9.16
N TRP A 14 -26.21 -25.00 -8.59
CA TRP A 14 -25.12 -25.81 -9.13
C TRP A 14 -25.63 -27.08 -9.80
N LYS A 15 -25.36 -27.20 -11.10
CA LYS A 15 -25.68 -28.37 -11.91
C LYS A 15 -24.42 -29.18 -12.19
N ILE A 16 -24.49 -30.48 -11.97
CA ILE A 16 -23.44 -31.39 -12.43
C ILE A 16 -23.71 -31.72 -13.89
N ILE A 17 -22.69 -31.53 -14.73
CA ILE A 17 -22.75 -31.82 -16.17
C ILE A 17 -21.78 -32.96 -16.49
N PRO A 18 -22.03 -33.76 -17.55
CA PRO A 18 -21.20 -34.93 -17.88
C PRO A 18 -19.85 -34.55 -18.50
N THR A 19 -19.65 -33.30 -18.87
CA THR A 19 -18.44 -32.79 -19.53
C THR A 19 -17.65 -31.86 -18.61
N TYR A 20 -16.32 -31.95 -18.64
CA TYR A 20 -15.42 -31.03 -17.94
C TYR A 20 -15.81 -29.55 -18.20
N PRO A 21 -15.89 -28.67 -17.17
CA PRO A 21 -15.41 -28.83 -15.78
C PRO A 21 -16.38 -29.53 -14.81
N TYR A 22 -17.38 -30.27 -15.32
CA TYR A 22 -18.35 -31.06 -14.56
C TYR A 22 -19.32 -30.27 -13.66
N LEU A 23 -19.10 -28.98 -13.49
CA LEU A 23 -20.00 -28.05 -12.83
C LEU A 23 -20.45 -26.96 -13.79
N ALA A 24 -21.74 -26.64 -13.74
CA ALA A 24 -22.35 -25.50 -14.41
C ALA A 24 -23.24 -24.73 -13.43
N ILE A 25 -23.40 -23.45 -13.69
CA ILE A 25 -24.26 -22.57 -12.89
C ILE A 25 -25.62 -22.48 -13.59
N ASP A 26 -26.69 -22.70 -12.84
CA ASP A 26 -28.05 -22.41 -13.27
C ASP A 26 -28.32 -20.91 -13.23
N TRP A 27 -27.98 -20.22 -14.31
CA TRP A 27 -28.06 -18.77 -14.36
C TRP A 27 -29.49 -18.23 -14.26
N GLU A 28 -30.48 -18.96 -14.78
CA GLU A 28 -31.90 -18.59 -14.67
C GLU A 28 -32.34 -18.60 -13.20
N ARG A 29 -31.88 -19.61 -12.44
CA ARG A 29 -32.10 -19.68 -10.99
C ARG A 29 -31.44 -18.51 -10.28
N VAL A 30 -30.17 -18.24 -10.55
CA VAL A 30 -29.43 -17.11 -9.95
C VAL A 30 -30.14 -15.78 -10.22
N GLN A 31 -30.57 -15.55 -11.46
CA GLN A 31 -31.29 -14.33 -11.85
C GLN A 31 -32.65 -14.19 -11.17
N SER A 32 -33.39 -15.28 -10.96
CA SER A 32 -34.70 -15.22 -10.30
C SER A 32 -34.60 -14.99 -8.79
N GLU A 33 -33.55 -15.48 -8.12
CA GLU A 33 -33.38 -15.33 -6.67
C GLU A 33 -32.71 -14.00 -6.27
N MET A 34 -31.81 -13.47 -7.11
CA MET A 34 -31.01 -12.27 -6.81
C MET A 34 -31.81 -11.01 -6.40
N PRO A 35 -32.97 -10.66 -7.00
CA PRO A 35 -33.76 -9.50 -6.59
C PRO A 35 -34.28 -9.57 -5.15
N SER A 36 -34.46 -10.78 -4.60
CA SER A 36 -34.98 -10.99 -3.25
C SER A 36 -33.94 -10.74 -2.14
N LEU A 37 -32.66 -10.75 -2.49
CA LEU A 37 -31.57 -10.56 -1.53
C LEU A 37 -31.42 -9.10 -1.15
N LYS A 38 -31.74 -8.79 0.11
CA LYS A 38 -31.49 -7.48 0.74
C LYS A 38 -30.43 -7.56 1.82
N THR A 39 -30.54 -8.57 2.69
CA THR A 39 -29.56 -8.86 3.73
C THR A 39 -28.92 -10.20 3.46
N PHE A 40 -27.58 -10.23 3.38
CA PHE A 40 -26.83 -11.45 3.11
C PHE A 40 -25.33 -11.27 3.43
N VAL A 41 -24.69 -12.38 3.80
CA VAL A 41 -23.24 -12.47 4.02
C VAL A 41 -22.54 -13.16 2.86
N VAL A 42 -21.33 -12.73 2.52
CA VAL A 42 -20.50 -13.36 1.49
C VAL A 42 -19.03 -13.34 1.87
N PHE A 43 -18.37 -14.48 1.75
CA PHE A 43 -16.91 -14.54 1.80
C PHE A 43 -16.37 -14.24 0.40
N SER A 44 -16.32 -12.94 0.07
CA SER A 44 -15.85 -12.49 -1.24
C SER A 44 -14.33 -12.66 -1.38
N GLU A 45 -13.86 -12.94 -2.58
CA GLU A 45 -12.43 -12.78 -2.92
C GLU A 45 -12.07 -11.30 -3.16
N GLY A 46 -13.07 -10.42 -3.20
CA GLY A 46 -12.90 -8.98 -3.28
C GLY A 46 -12.77 -8.32 -1.92
N GLN A 47 -12.14 -7.15 -1.92
CA GLN A 47 -12.06 -6.26 -0.77
C GLN A 47 -12.84 -4.98 -1.06
N LEU A 48 -13.62 -4.55 -0.07
CA LEU A 48 -14.20 -3.22 -0.06
C LEU A 48 -13.12 -2.20 0.25
N LEU A 49 -12.92 -1.32 -0.72
CA LEU A 49 -12.20 -0.08 -0.52
C LEU A 49 -13.21 1.03 -0.34
N GLN A 50 -12.86 2.06 0.41
CA GLN A 50 -13.63 3.27 0.57
C GLN A 50 -12.76 4.50 0.38
N ASN A 51 -13.41 5.66 0.27
CA ASN A 51 -12.80 6.95 0.50
C ASN A 51 -11.74 7.35 -0.54
N MET A 52 -11.84 6.78 -1.74
CA MET A 52 -10.93 7.02 -2.85
C MET A 52 -11.68 7.07 -4.16
N ARG A 53 -11.11 7.76 -5.15
CA ARG A 53 -11.61 7.73 -6.51
C ARG A 53 -11.04 6.52 -7.25
N THR A 54 -11.85 5.94 -8.14
CA THR A 54 -11.43 4.81 -9.00
C THR A 54 -10.14 5.08 -9.76
N GLN A 55 -9.92 6.32 -10.23
CA GLN A 55 -8.73 6.72 -10.98
C GLN A 55 -7.44 6.67 -10.14
N ASP A 56 -7.54 6.83 -8.81
CA ASP A 56 -6.40 6.84 -7.91
C ASP A 56 -6.03 5.41 -7.47
N LEU A 57 -6.96 4.45 -7.62
CA LEU A 57 -6.83 3.07 -7.16
C LEU A 57 -5.66 2.34 -7.82
N GLY A 58 -5.54 2.43 -9.15
CA GLY A 58 -4.49 1.72 -9.90
C GLY A 58 -3.09 2.15 -9.52
N ALA A 59 -2.86 3.46 -9.42
CA ALA A 59 -1.57 4.02 -8.99
C ALA A 59 -1.23 3.62 -7.53
N ARG A 60 -2.24 3.61 -6.65
CA ARG A 60 -2.09 3.22 -5.24
C ARG A 60 -1.78 1.74 -5.05
N ILE A 61 -2.45 0.86 -5.80
CA ILE A 61 -2.20 -0.60 -5.77
C ILE A 61 -0.84 -0.94 -6.37
N LEU A 62 -0.45 -0.35 -7.50
CA LEU A 62 0.89 -0.54 -8.08
C LEU A 62 1.98 -0.09 -7.09
N GLY A 63 1.76 1.01 -6.38
CA GLY A 63 2.66 1.46 -5.32
C GLY A 63 2.83 0.45 -4.18
N MET A 64 1.81 -0.33 -3.84
CA MET A 64 1.92 -1.42 -2.84
C MET A 64 2.71 -2.63 -3.36
N LEU A 65 2.55 -2.98 -4.64
CA LEU A 65 3.08 -4.21 -5.21
C LEU A 65 4.54 -4.13 -5.65
N VAL A 66 5.03 -2.94 -6.03
CA VAL A 66 6.33 -2.79 -6.73
C VAL A 66 7.53 -2.65 -5.76
N GLY A 67 7.34 -2.56 -4.45
CA GLY A 67 8.40 -2.75 -3.44
C GLY A 67 9.59 -1.77 -3.46
N GLY A 68 9.65 -0.82 -4.40
CA GLY A 68 10.80 0.08 -4.60
C GLY A 68 10.75 1.44 -3.89
N GLY A 69 9.65 1.73 -3.19
CA GLY A 69 9.36 3.00 -2.51
C GLY A 69 8.95 4.15 -3.46
N ALA A 70 7.82 4.81 -3.15
CA ALA A 70 7.44 6.20 -3.45
C ALA A 70 5.97 6.38 -3.01
N ASN A 71 5.75 7.17 -1.96
CA ASN A 71 4.52 7.33 -1.18
C ASN A 71 3.28 7.85 -1.95
N ALA A 72 2.72 7.04 -2.85
CA ALA A 72 1.38 7.22 -3.39
C ALA A 72 0.48 6.01 -3.12
N GLY A 73 0.77 5.20 -2.09
CA GLY A 73 -0.08 4.11 -1.63
C GLY A 73 -1.06 4.52 -0.52
N PHE A 74 -1.41 3.55 0.30
CA PHE A 74 -2.18 3.72 1.53
C PHE A 74 -1.26 4.12 2.69
N GLY A 75 -1.60 5.17 3.45
CA GLY A 75 -0.88 5.46 4.69
C GLY A 75 -1.10 4.34 5.72
N THR A 76 -0.23 4.24 6.72
CA THR A 76 -0.27 3.19 7.77
C THR A 76 -1.65 3.10 8.45
N ASN A 77 -2.33 4.24 8.62
CA ASN A 77 -3.66 4.34 9.22
C ASN A 77 -4.74 4.65 8.17
N SER A 78 -4.51 4.33 6.90
CA SER A 78 -5.57 4.48 5.91
C SER A 78 -6.58 3.36 6.15
N ASN A 79 -7.74 3.70 6.71
CA ASN A 79 -8.93 2.85 6.71
C ASN A 79 -9.56 2.85 5.30
N ALA A 80 -8.71 2.81 4.27
CA ALA A 80 -9.12 2.73 2.89
C ALA A 80 -9.71 1.36 2.58
N PHE A 81 -9.16 0.29 3.18
CA PHE A 81 -9.87 -0.97 3.28
C PHE A 81 -10.93 -0.85 4.37
N VAL A 82 -12.18 -1.21 4.03
CA VAL A 82 -13.28 -1.17 4.99
C VAL A 82 -13.01 -2.19 6.11
N ARG A 83 -13.08 -1.75 7.36
CA ARG A 83 -13.06 -2.59 8.57
C ARG A 83 -14.20 -2.13 9.48
N GLY A 84 -15.35 -2.78 9.35
CA GLY A 84 -16.63 -2.34 9.93
C GLY A 84 -17.58 -1.81 8.86
N LYS A 85 -18.30 -0.72 9.15
CA LYS A 85 -19.30 -0.14 8.24
C LYS A 85 -18.63 0.66 7.11
N ALA A 86 -19.03 0.40 5.87
CA ALA A 86 -18.59 1.15 4.70
C ALA A 86 -19.27 2.52 4.63
N ASN A 87 -18.52 3.55 4.22
CA ASN A 87 -19.08 4.85 3.84
C ASN A 87 -20.00 4.68 2.62
N ALA A 88 -21.27 5.08 2.73
CA ALA A 88 -22.29 4.91 1.68
C ALA A 88 -21.91 5.54 0.31
N LYS A 89 -21.15 6.65 0.31
CA LYS A 89 -20.83 7.41 -0.92
C LYS A 89 -19.55 7.02 -1.63
N ALA A 90 -18.64 6.31 -0.98
CA ALA A 90 -17.24 6.30 -1.43
C ALA A 90 -16.60 4.92 -1.57
N TRP A 91 -17.36 3.83 -1.71
CA TRP A 91 -16.81 2.47 -1.75
C TRP A 91 -16.74 1.83 -3.14
N HIS A 92 -15.73 1.00 -3.34
CA HIS A 92 -15.47 0.19 -4.52
C HIS A 92 -15.12 -1.22 -4.10
N LEU A 93 -15.66 -2.22 -4.80
CA LEU A 93 -15.22 -3.61 -4.63
C LEU A 93 -14.08 -3.87 -5.61
N HIS A 94 -12.89 -4.19 -5.09
CA HIS A 94 -11.77 -4.63 -5.92
C HIS A 94 -11.59 -6.15 -5.77
N ASN A 95 -11.70 -6.87 -6.88
CA ASN A 95 -11.48 -8.30 -6.94
C ASN A 95 -10.04 -8.56 -7.38
N TRP A 96 -9.22 -9.11 -6.48
CA TRP A 96 -7.81 -9.40 -6.75
C TRP A 96 -7.62 -10.58 -7.69
N ASN A 97 -8.54 -11.55 -7.65
CA ASN A 97 -8.69 -12.57 -8.66
C ASN A 97 -9.94 -12.29 -9.49
N PRO A 98 -9.86 -12.37 -10.82
CA PRO A 98 -11.04 -12.21 -11.62
C PRO A 98 -11.98 -13.40 -11.43
N LEU A 99 -13.25 -13.11 -11.66
CA LEU A 99 -14.38 -14.00 -11.94
C LEU A 99 -14.13 -14.99 -13.12
N LEU A 100 -12.88 -15.30 -13.47
CA LEU A 100 -12.47 -16.23 -14.52
C LEU A 100 -12.50 -17.70 -14.06
N TYR A 101 -12.72 -17.96 -12.77
CA TYR A 101 -12.99 -19.31 -12.24
C TYR A 101 -14.48 -19.60 -12.09
N ILE A 102 -15.37 -18.76 -12.66
CA ILE A 102 -16.80 -19.04 -12.66
C ILE A 102 -17.06 -20.38 -13.37
N GLY A 103 -17.44 -21.40 -12.58
CA GLY A 103 -17.72 -22.75 -13.06
C GLY A 103 -16.55 -23.74 -12.99
N ALA A 104 -15.37 -23.31 -12.52
CA ALA A 104 -14.18 -24.16 -12.42
C ALA A 104 -13.88 -24.65 -10.99
N SER A 105 -14.49 -24.08 -9.95
CA SER A 105 -14.39 -24.55 -8.56
C SER A 105 -15.72 -24.27 -7.85
N PRO A 106 -16.19 -25.12 -6.91
CA PRO A 106 -17.28 -24.75 -6.03
C PRO A 106 -16.89 -23.48 -5.26
N TRP A 107 -17.82 -22.53 -5.16
CA TRP A 107 -17.61 -21.33 -4.32
C TRP A 107 -17.75 -21.74 -2.87
N ILE A 108 -16.59 -22.02 -2.30
CA ILE A 108 -16.45 -22.35 -0.90
C ILE A 108 -16.25 -21.05 -0.13
N ALA A 109 -17.02 -20.86 0.94
CA ALA A 109 -16.99 -19.69 1.80
C ALA A 109 -15.77 -19.71 2.74
N ALA A 110 -14.57 -19.84 2.18
CA ALA A 110 -13.30 -19.87 2.89
C ALA A 110 -12.51 -18.58 2.61
N GLY A 111 -12.56 -17.63 3.54
CA GLY A 111 -11.86 -16.36 3.43
C GLY A 111 -11.45 -15.80 4.80
N THR A 112 -10.51 -14.86 4.78
CA THR A 112 -10.06 -14.13 5.98
C THR A 112 -11.03 -13.02 6.41
N HIS A 113 -11.90 -12.61 5.50
CA HIS A 113 -12.93 -11.62 5.75
C HIS A 113 -14.25 -12.04 5.10
N PHE A 114 -15.33 -11.46 5.59
CA PHE A 114 -16.62 -11.49 4.91
C PHE A 114 -17.16 -10.08 4.73
N ILE A 115 -18.00 -9.93 3.71
CA ILE A 115 -18.81 -8.75 3.48
C ILE A 115 -20.24 -9.08 3.88
N MET A 116 -20.83 -8.25 4.73
CA MET A 116 -22.25 -8.29 5.06
C MET A 116 -22.94 -7.13 4.35
N VAL A 117 -23.97 -7.43 3.57
CA VAL A 117 -24.94 -6.44 3.12
C VAL A 117 -26.14 -6.56 4.04
N ASP A 118 -26.53 -5.45 4.65
CA ASP A 118 -27.68 -5.34 5.56
C ASP A 118 -28.56 -4.18 5.09
N ASP A 119 -29.56 -4.52 4.27
CA ASP A 119 -30.34 -3.59 3.46
C ASP A 119 -29.44 -2.61 2.67
N ASP A 120 -29.44 -1.33 3.05
CA ASP A 120 -28.68 -0.26 2.38
C ASP A 120 -27.27 -0.09 2.96
N SER A 121 -26.93 -0.81 4.03
CA SER A 121 -25.61 -0.75 4.67
C SER A 121 -24.74 -1.92 4.24
N ILE A 122 -23.45 -1.65 4.09
CA ILE A 122 -22.46 -2.68 3.76
C ILE A 122 -21.36 -2.64 4.82
N PHE A 123 -20.92 -3.82 5.24
CA PHE A 123 -19.90 -4.00 6.24
C PHE A 123 -18.86 -5.00 5.75
N GLN A 124 -17.62 -4.83 6.18
CA GLN A 124 -16.56 -5.81 5.99
C GLN A 124 -15.89 -6.10 7.32
N HIS A 125 -15.86 -7.37 7.70
CA HIS A 125 -15.29 -7.80 8.98
C HIS A 125 -14.19 -8.82 8.74
N GLU A 126 -13.12 -8.69 9.53
CA GLU A 126 -12.13 -9.75 9.66
C GLU A 126 -12.75 -10.94 10.40
N PHE A 127 -12.44 -12.15 9.92
CA PHE A 127 -13.02 -13.39 10.43
C PHE A 127 -11.97 -14.47 10.67
N ALA A 128 -10.86 -14.45 9.92
CA ALA A 128 -9.80 -15.44 10.00
C ALA A 128 -8.45 -14.82 9.58
N GLU A 129 -7.36 -15.47 9.95
CA GLU A 129 -6.01 -15.17 9.46
C GLU A 129 -5.55 -16.24 8.45
N LEU A 130 -4.60 -15.91 7.57
CA LEU A 130 -4.00 -16.89 6.67
C LEU A 130 -2.85 -17.64 7.36
N ILE A 131 -2.92 -18.96 7.35
CA ILE A 131 -1.83 -19.85 7.74
C ILE A 131 -1.40 -20.75 6.58
N THR A 132 -0.18 -21.29 6.66
CA THR A 132 0.30 -22.29 5.71
C THR A 132 0.17 -23.69 6.29
N VAL A 133 -0.58 -24.56 5.60
CA VAL A 133 -0.73 -25.98 5.95
C VAL A 133 -0.39 -26.80 4.71
N ASN A 134 0.64 -27.66 4.80
CA ASN A 134 1.09 -28.51 3.68
C ASN A 134 1.31 -27.72 2.36
N ALA A 135 1.95 -26.54 2.46
CA ALA A 135 2.18 -25.59 1.35
C ALA A 135 0.92 -24.91 0.75
N TYR A 136 -0.28 -25.16 1.30
CA TYR A 136 -1.50 -24.43 0.96
C TYR A 136 -1.77 -23.31 1.96
N SER A 137 -2.17 -22.14 1.46
CA SER A 137 -2.73 -21.08 2.30
C SER A 137 -4.17 -21.44 2.70
N ARG A 138 -4.43 -21.51 4.00
CA ARG A 138 -5.74 -21.84 4.57
C ARG A 138 -6.14 -20.79 5.61
N PRO A 139 -7.43 -20.40 5.68
CA PRO A 139 -7.92 -19.53 6.74
C PRO A 139 -7.95 -20.30 8.08
N GLN A 140 -7.51 -19.65 9.15
CA GLN A 140 -7.66 -20.10 10.53
C GLN A 140 -8.46 -19.08 11.32
N SER A 141 -9.52 -19.53 11.98
CA SER A 141 -10.42 -18.67 12.74
C SER A 141 -10.69 -19.22 14.12
N ALA A 142 -10.88 -18.32 15.08
CA ALA A 142 -11.43 -18.65 16.40
C ALA A 142 -12.97 -18.84 16.36
N HIS A 143 -13.63 -18.48 15.26
CA HIS A 143 -15.09 -18.53 15.09
C HIS A 143 -15.57 -19.77 14.35
N PHE A 144 -14.75 -20.32 13.44
CA PHE A 144 -15.14 -21.47 12.62
C PHE A 144 -13.92 -22.33 12.26
N ASP A 145 -14.06 -23.65 12.34
CA ASP A 145 -13.06 -24.60 11.86
C ASP A 145 -13.22 -24.83 10.35
N PHE A 146 -12.35 -24.18 9.57
CA PHE A 146 -12.33 -24.28 8.11
C PHE A 146 -11.82 -25.62 7.58
N THR A 147 -11.31 -26.53 8.41
CA THR A 147 -10.61 -27.76 7.98
C THR A 147 -11.45 -28.56 6.98
N ALA A 148 -12.68 -28.92 7.34
CA ALA A 148 -13.55 -29.73 6.47
C ALA A 148 -13.84 -29.02 5.13
N LEU A 149 -14.04 -27.71 5.18
CA LEU A 149 -14.38 -26.91 4.01
C LEU A 149 -13.17 -26.76 3.06
N CYS A 150 -11.97 -26.53 3.61
CA CYS A 150 -10.72 -26.52 2.84
C CYS A 150 -10.38 -27.88 2.26
N ASP A 151 -10.60 -28.98 3.01
CA ASP A 151 -10.33 -30.32 2.52
C ASP A 151 -11.26 -30.70 1.36
N LEU A 152 -12.54 -30.31 1.41
CA LEU A 152 -13.49 -30.49 0.30
C LEU A 152 -13.09 -29.67 -0.94
N ARG A 153 -12.60 -28.43 -0.76
CA ARG A 153 -12.06 -27.61 -1.85
C ARG A 153 -10.87 -28.28 -2.51
N ASP A 154 -9.92 -28.71 -1.70
CA ASP A 154 -8.65 -29.28 -2.17
C ASP A 154 -8.90 -30.65 -2.82
N GLU A 155 -9.86 -31.44 -2.30
CA GLU A 155 -10.38 -32.66 -2.94
C GLU A 155 -10.98 -32.33 -4.31
N TYR A 156 -11.85 -31.32 -4.41
CA TYR A 156 -12.46 -30.95 -5.68
C TYR A 156 -11.42 -30.57 -6.73
N ASN A 157 -10.49 -29.69 -6.35
CA ASN A 157 -9.43 -29.20 -7.23
C ASN A 157 -8.56 -30.35 -7.74
N THR A 158 -8.21 -31.28 -6.86
CA THR A 158 -7.35 -32.41 -7.19
C THR A 158 -8.07 -33.46 -8.06
N LYS A 159 -9.31 -33.83 -7.70
CA LYS A 159 -10.01 -34.95 -8.33
C LYS A 159 -10.82 -34.58 -9.57
N TYR A 160 -11.31 -33.35 -9.68
CA TYR A 160 -12.25 -32.95 -10.74
C TYR A 160 -11.74 -31.80 -11.59
N LEU A 161 -11.15 -30.75 -11.00
CA LEU A 161 -10.64 -29.63 -11.79
C LEU A 161 -9.37 -30.01 -12.57
N ASN A 162 -8.47 -30.79 -11.95
CA ASN A 162 -7.24 -31.23 -12.60
C ASN A 162 -7.41 -32.50 -13.45
N ASN A 163 -8.59 -33.14 -13.43
CA ASN A 163 -8.88 -34.38 -14.17
C ASN A 163 -9.96 -34.13 -15.24
N ARG A 164 -9.65 -34.43 -16.50
CA ARG A 164 -10.60 -34.24 -17.63
C ARG A 164 -11.40 -35.48 -18.00
N SER A 165 -11.32 -36.55 -17.21
CA SER A 165 -11.94 -37.84 -17.53
C SER A 165 -12.60 -38.49 -16.31
N ALA A 166 -13.51 -37.78 -15.64
CA ALA A 166 -14.33 -38.32 -14.57
C ALA A 166 -15.41 -39.31 -15.09
N SER A 167 -15.51 -40.45 -14.43
CA SER A 167 -16.54 -41.48 -14.62
C SER A 167 -17.88 -41.07 -13.99
N GLU A 168 -18.97 -41.75 -14.37
CA GLU A 168 -20.31 -41.51 -13.81
C GLU A 168 -20.36 -41.71 -12.28
N ALA A 169 -19.65 -42.72 -11.75
CA ALA A 169 -19.52 -42.94 -10.32
C ALA A 169 -18.81 -41.77 -9.60
N GLU A 170 -17.79 -41.19 -10.25
CA GLU A 170 -17.09 -40.00 -9.73
C GLU A 170 -17.99 -38.75 -9.77
N LEU A 171 -18.83 -38.60 -10.80
CA LEU A 171 -19.83 -37.52 -10.87
C LEU A 171 -20.92 -37.67 -9.79
N HIS A 172 -21.33 -38.90 -9.46
CA HIS A 172 -22.22 -39.14 -8.32
C HIS A 172 -21.55 -38.79 -6.98
N ALA A 173 -20.27 -39.15 -6.81
CA ALA A 173 -19.49 -38.77 -5.63
C ALA A 173 -19.30 -37.24 -5.53
N LEU A 174 -19.18 -36.55 -6.67
CA LEU A 174 -19.12 -35.09 -6.73
C LEU A 174 -20.39 -34.46 -6.16
N ALA A 175 -21.57 -35.00 -6.48
CA ALA A 175 -22.84 -34.53 -5.93
C ALA A 175 -22.85 -34.57 -4.40
N LEU A 176 -22.44 -35.70 -3.81
CA LEU A 176 -22.34 -35.88 -2.37
C LEU A 176 -21.29 -34.97 -1.73
N SER A 177 -20.19 -34.69 -2.45
CA SER A 177 -19.16 -33.75 -2.01
C SER A 177 -19.68 -32.31 -1.98
N LEU A 178 -20.40 -31.89 -3.02
CA LEU A 178 -21.07 -30.58 -3.04
C LEU A 178 -22.08 -30.46 -1.90
N ASP A 179 -22.92 -31.48 -1.66
CA ASP A 179 -23.90 -31.43 -0.58
C ASP A 179 -23.24 -31.31 0.81
N ARG A 180 -22.04 -31.88 0.98
CA ARG A 180 -21.22 -31.66 2.18
C ARG A 180 -20.66 -30.23 2.23
N ALA A 181 -20.10 -29.74 1.13
CA ALA A 181 -19.56 -28.39 1.05
C ALA A 181 -20.61 -27.32 1.33
N PHE A 182 -21.82 -27.48 0.78
CA PHE A 182 -22.93 -26.54 1.01
C PHE A 182 -23.45 -26.57 2.45
N ARG A 183 -23.44 -27.73 3.11
CA ARG A 183 -23.73 -27.80 4.56
C ARG A 183 -22.70 -27.03 5.38
N GLU A 184 -21.42 -27.16 5.07
CA GLU A 184 -20.37 -26.41 5.76
C GLU A 184 -20.40 -24.91 5.41
N ASN A 185 -20.68 -24.54 4.14
CA ASN A 185 -20.93 -23.15 3.76
C ASN A 185 -22.08 -22.54 4.58
N SER A 186 -23.22 -23.23 4.72
CA SER A 186 -24.34 -22.72 5.51
C SER A 186 -23.94 -22.47 6.97
N ARG A 187 -23.08 -23.31 7.56
CA ARG A 187 -22.59 -23.13 8.93
C ARG A 187 -21.68 -21.91 9.05
N VAL A 188 -20.69 -21.75 8.17
CA VAL A 188 -19.78 -20.60 8.25
C VAL A 188 -20.47 -19.27 7.94
N LEU A 189 -21.43 -19.26 7.00
CA LEU A 189 -22.24 -18.06 6.72
C LEU A 189 -23.08 -17.69 7.95
N ALA A 190 -23.70 -18.65 8.65
CA ALA A 190 -24.45 -18.39 9.88
C ALA A 190 -23.57 -17.87 11.04
N GLU A 191 -22.35 -18.39 11.18
CA GLU A 191 -21.37 -17.88 12.16
C GLU A 191 -20.92 -16.46 11.81
N ALA A 192 -20.71 -16.16 10.53
CA ALA A 192 -20.38 -14.81 10.07
C ALA A 192 -21.52 -13.80 10.31
N GLU A 193 -22.77 -14.20 10.07
CA GLU A 193 -23.96 -13.39 10.44
C GLU A 193 -24.05 -13.17 11.95
N THR A 194 -23.79 -14.21 12.75
CA THR A 194 -23.75 -14.10 14.22
C THR A 194 -22.67 -13.12 14.68
N LEU A 195 -21.47 -13.21 14.09
CA LEU A 195 -20.40 -12.27 14.37
C LEU A 195 -20.77 -10.85 13.96
N HIS A 196 -21.34 -10.67 12.77
CA HIS A 196 -21.82 -9.38 12.29
C HIS A 196 -22.80 -8.76 13.28
N ASN A 197 -23.85 -9.48 13.68
CA ASN A 197 -24.88 -8.99 14.60
C ASN A 197 -24.29 -8.55 15.96
N ARG A 198 -23.20 -9.19 16.40
CA ARG A 198 -22.48 -8.79 17.62
C ARG A 198 -21.65 -7.52 17.42
N LEU A 199 -21.00 -7.37 16.27
CA LEU A 199 -20.05 -6.28 16.01
C LEU A 199 -20.72 -5.01 15.48
N SER A 200 -21.79 -5.14 14.69
CA SER A 200 -22.36 -4.02 13.94
C SER A 200 -23.06 -2.97 14.82
N VAL A 201 -23.46 -3.35 16.04
CA VAL A 201 -24.14 -2.46 16.98
C VAL A 201 -23.27 -1.26 17.32
N GLY A 202 -23.75 -0.07 16.95
CA GLY A 202 -23.05 1.19 17.20
C GLY A 202 -21.92 1.50 16.22
N MET A 203 -21.65 0.65 15.23
CA MET A 203 -20.69 0.98 14.17
C MET A 203 -21.23 2.11 13.30
N THR A 204 -20.44 3.16 13.20
CA THR A 204 -20.71 4.30 12.32
C THR A 204 -19.67 4.35 11.21
N SER A 205 -20.05 5.02 10.12
CA SER A 205 -19.16 5.37 9.03
C SER A 205 -19.30 6.87 8.80
N VAL A 206 -18.19 7.55 8.54
CA VAL A 206 -18.26 8.95 8.09
C VAL A 206 -18.70 8.94 6.63
N ASP A 207 -19.85 9.54 6.35
CA ASP A 207 -20.40 9.64 4.99
C ASP A 207 -19.91 10.92 4.32
N TYR A 208 -18.99 10.77 3.37
CA TYR A 208 -18.38 11.89 2.65
C TYR A 208 -17.89 11.47 1.26
N ASP A 209 -17.72 12.43 0.36
CA ASP A 209 -17.24 12.17 -0.99
C ASP A 209 -15.73 11.91 -1.01
N ALA A 210 -15.28 10.98 -1.86
CA ALA A 210 -13.86 10.71 -2.03
C ALA A 210 -13.08 11.99 -2.39
N PRO A 211 -12.03 12.33 -1.62
CA PRO A 211 -11.32 13.59 -1.78
C PRO A 211 -10.54 13.59 -3.09
N THR A 212 -10.23 14.78 -3.63
CA THR A 212 -9.24 14.90 -4.70
C THR A 212 -7.87 14.69 -4.09
N LEU A 213 -7.12 13.70 -4.57
CA LEU A 213 -5.76 13.44 -4.12
C LEU A 213 -4.78 13.74 -5.25
N THR A 214 -3.73 14.48 -4.95
CA THR A 214 -2.56 14.57 -5.83
C THR A 214 -1.71 13.31 -5.71
N LYS A 215 -0.70 13.16 -6.58
CA LYS A 215 0.26 12.05 -6.49
C LYS A 215 1.13 12.07 -5.23
N TYR A 216 1.14 13.16 -4.47
CA TYR A 216 1.85 13.27 -3.19
C TYR A 216 0.94 13.01 -1.99
N ASP A 217 -0.36 12.86 -2.22
CA ASP A 217 -1.35 12.76 -1.15
C ASP A 217 -1.67 11.31 -0.79
N ARG A 218 -1.66 11.04 0.50
CA ARG A 218 -2.05 9.78 1.10
C ARG A 218 -3.33 9.98 1.89
N LEU A 219 -4.33 9.16 1.58
CA LEU A 219 -5.50 9.05 2.44
C LEU A 219 -5.07 8.41 3.77
N ILE A 220 -5.43 9.04 4.87
CA ILE A 220 -5.27 8.54 6.23
C ILE A 220 -6.57 8.77 7.01
N HIS A 221 -6.70 8.16 8.19
CA HIS A 221 -7.81 8.42 9.10
C HIS A 221 -7.27 8.75 10.49
N ASN A 222 -7.93 9.69 11.17
CA ASN A 222 -7.59 10.00 12.56
C ASN A 222 -8.16 8.94 13.53
N ALA A 223 -7.87 9.08 14.82
CA ALA A 223 -8.35 8.14 15.85
C ALA A 223 -9.89 7.99 15.91
N GLY A 224 -10.64 9.01 15.45
CA GLY A 224 -12.11 8.96 15.35
C GLY A 224 -12.63 8.38 14.03
N GLY A 225 -11.77 7.86 13.16
CA GLY A 225 -12.15 7.34 11.84
C GLY A 225 -12.49 8.43 10.82
N VAL A 226 -12.21 9.70 11.11
CA VAL A 226 -12.44 10.81 10.18
C VAL A 226 -11.30 10.83 9.16
N PRO A 227 -11.62 10.90 7.85
CA PRO A 227 -10.62 10.97 6.80
C PRO A 227 -9.78 12.23 6.87
N GLN A 228 -8.49 12.08 6.57
CA GLN A 228 -7.53 13.18 6.42
C GLN A 228 -6.61 12.90 5.24
N VAL A 229 -5.92 13.95 4.80
CA VAL A 229 -4.92 13.85 3.73
C VAL A 229 -3.55 14.12 4.34
N GLU A 230 -2.65 13.16 4.17
CA GLU A 230 -1.25 13.28 4.53
C GLU A 230 -0.42 13.55 3.28
N ILE A 231 0.37 14.62 3.31
CA ILE A 231 1.24 15.00 2.19
C ILE A 231 2.61 14.32 2.34
N ALA A 232 3.06 13.63 1.30
CA ALA A 232 4.37 13.02 1.21
C ALA A 232 5.46 14.05 0.86
N TYR A 233 5.79 14.95 1.80
CA TYR A 233 6.75 16.03 1.59
C TYR A 233 8.13 15.56 1.11
N ALA A 234 8.63 14.43 1.62
CA ALA A 234 9.91 13.87 1.17
C ALA A 234 9.90 13.58 -0.34
N LEU A 235 8.84 12.95 -0.84
CA LEU A 235 8.68 12.65 -2.27
C LEU A 235 8.58 13.94 -3.10
N LEU A 236 7.77 14.90 -2.64
CA LEU A 236 7.59 16.19 -3.30
C LEU A 236 8.93 16.93 -3.44
N HIS A 237 9.70 17.02 -2.36
CA HIS A 237 10.99 17.70 -2.36
C HIS A 237 12.05 16.95 -3.18
N TYR A 238 12.05 15.62 -3.13
CA TYR A 238 12.97 14.81 -3.93
C TYR A 238 12.72 14.96 -5.43
N GLU A 239 11.45 14.89 -5.86
CA GLU A 239 11.09 15.15 -7.26
C GLU A 239 11.49 16.54 -7.72
N ARG A 240 11.30 17.56 -6.86
CA ARG A 240 11.70 18.93 -7.18
C ARG A 240 13.21 19.04 -7.35
N ALA A 241 13.99 18.44 -6.44
CA ALA A 241 15.44 18.43 -6.51
C ALA A 241 15.96 17.75 -7.78
N ILE A 242 15.35 16.62 -8.19
CA ILE A 242 15.68 15.93 -9.46
C ILE A 242 15.39 16.82 -10.68
N LYS A 243 14.25 17.51 -10.70
CA LYS A 243 13.90 18.43 -11.80
C LYS A 243 14.90 19.58 -11.89
N ASP A 244 15.21 20.22 -10.76
CA ASP A 244 16.16 21.32 -10.70
C ASP A 244 17.57 20.87 -11.08
N PHE A 245 18.00 19.67 -10.67
CA PHE A 245 19.27 19.05 -11.09
C PHE A 245 19.34 18.82 -12.61
N ASN A 246 18.29 18.27 -13.22
CA ASN A 246 18.30 18.05 -14.67
C ASN A 246 18.24 19.37 -15.46
N SER A 247 17.51 20.36 -14.96
CA SER A 247 17.53 21.71 -15.52
C SER A 247 18.89 22.39 -15.35
N LEU A 248 19.55 22.23 -14.20
CA LEU A 248 20.92 22.72 -13.94
C LEU A 248 21.90 22.17 -14.99
N LYS A 249 21.87 20.86 -15.23
CA LYS A 249 22.70 20.21 -16.25
C LYS A 249 22.48 20.82 -17.64
N ALA A 250 21.22 21.06 -18.01
CA ALA A 250 20.89 21.69 -19.29
C ALA A 250 21.39 23.14 -19.38
N SER A 251 21.20 23.95 -18.33
CA SER A 251 21.68 25.34 -18.28
C SER A 251 23.21 25.42 -18.30
N HIS A 252 23.89 24.53 -17.57
CA HIS A 252 25.34 24.44 -17.56
C HIS A 252 25.89 24.08 -18.95
N ALA A 253 25.29 23.09 -19.63
CA ALA A 253 25.65 22.73 -21.01
C ALA A 253 25.43 23.87 -22.01
N ALA A 254 24.44 24.74 -21.76
CA ALA A 254 24.15 25.93 -22.55
C ALA A 254 25.03 27.15 -22.19
N GLY A 255 25.90 27.06 -21.17
CA GLY A 255 26.73 28.16 -20.70
C GLY A 255 25.96 29.27 -19.96
N ASN A 256 24.74 29.00 -19.50
CA ASN A 256 23.93 29.95 -18.75
C ASN A 256 24.23 29.84 -17.25
N VAL A 257 25.23 30.61 -16.81
CA VAL A 257 25.79 30.57 -15.45
C VAL A 257 24.79 31.02 -14.38
N ASP A 258 23.98 32.05 -14.67
CA ASP A 258 23.01 32.59 -13.72
C ASP A 258 21.89 31.58 -13.44
N ASP A 259 21.35 30.96 -14.48
CA ASP A 259 20.33 29.92 -14.32
C ASP A 259 20.93 28.68 -13.65
N ALA A 260 22.16 28.30 -13.99
CA ALA A 260 22.86 27.20 -13.33
C ALA A 260 23.00 27.45 -11.82
N LEU A 261 23.45 28.64 -11.40
CA LEU A 261 23.54 28.98 -9.99
C LEU A 261 22.19 28.86 -9.27
N SER A 262 21.15 29.46 -9.83
CA SER A 262 19.80 29.45 -9.26
C SER A 262 19.24 28.02 -9.13
N LEU A 263 19.39 27.21 -10.17
CA LEU A 263 18.92 25.82 -10.18
C LEU A 263 19.73 24.93 -9.23
N GLY A 264 21.04 25.14 -9.12
CA GLY A 264 21.89 24.47 -8.14
C GLY A 264 21.47 24.76 -6.70
N ILE A 265 21.25 26.04 -6.36
CA ILE A 265 20.74 26.44 -5.04
C ILE A 265 19.39 25.76 -4.76
N ASN A 266 18.45 25.79 -5.71
CA ASN A 266 17.13 25.17 -5.55
C ASN A 266 17.21 23.63 -5.39
N CYS A 267 18.12 22.98 -6.10
CA CYS A 267 18.39 21.55 -5.95
C CYS A 267 18.89 21.24 -4.53
N VAL A 268 19.87 21.98 -4.01
CA VAL A 268 20.40 21.79 -2.65
C VAL A 268 19.34 22.05 -1.59
N VAL A 269 18.56 23.13 -1.71
CA VAL A 269 17.48 23.46 -0.76
C VAL A 269 16.41 22.37 -0.76
N SER A 270 16.01 21.87 -1.93
CA SER A 270 15.02 20.80 -2.06
C SER A 270 15.55 19.46 -1.54
N ALA A 271 16.81 19.12 -1.81
CA ALA A 271 17.45 17.93 -1.26
C ALA A 271 17.52 17.99 0.28
N ALA A 272 17.90 19.14 0.85
CA ALA A 272 17.90 19.35 2.29
C ALA A 272 16.51 19.21 2.92
N ALA A 273 15.48 19.77 2.27
CA ALA A 273 14.09 19.67 2.71
C ALA A 273 13.58 18.22 2.64
N CYS A 274 14.02 17.44 1.65
CA CYS A 274 13.75 16.00 1.58
C CYS A 274 14.34 15.25 2.80
N VAL A 275 15.61 15.49 3.12
CA VAL A 275 16.27 14.85 4.28
C VAL A 275 15.56 15.21 5.59
N GLU A 276 15.17 16.47 5.78
CA GLU A 276 14.38 16.90 6.93
C GLU A 276 13.01 16.21 7.00
N ALA A 277 12.33 16.06 5.86
CA ALA A 277 11.04 15.38 5.79
C ALA A 277 11.16 13.88 6.10
N ILE A 278 12.22 13.21 5.65
CA ILE A 278 12.54 11.81 6.02
C ILE A 278 12.75 11.72 7.54
N ALA A 279 13.58 12.59 8.09
CA ALA A 279 13.87 12.64 9.52
C ALA A 279 12.61 12.85 10.37
N ASN A 280 11.79 13.84 10.02
CA ASN A 280 10.56 14.15 10.75
C ASN A 280 9.51 13.05 10.60
N ARG A 281 9.48 12.34 9.47
CA ARG A 281 8.62 11.15 9.31
C ARG A 281 9.04 10.04 10.28
N LEU A 282 10.33 9.71 10.36
CA LEU A 282 10.82 8.68 11.28
C LEU A 282 10.51 9.03 12.74
N VAL A 283 10.67 10.30 13.14
CA VAL A 283 10.31 10.73 14.50
C VAL A 283 8.80 10.58 14.74
N TYR A 284 7.96 10.92 13.77
CA TYR A 284 6.52 10.70 13.88
C TYR A 284 6.17 9.22 14.04
N GLU A 285 6.78 8.33 13.24
CA GLU A 285 6.56 6.88 13.38
C GLU A 285 7.01 6.37 14.76
N ALA A 286 8.11 6.91 15.30
CA ALA A 286 8.64 6.49 16.60
C ALA A 286 7.84 7.03 17.80
N THR A 287 7.18 8.18 17.67
CA THR A 287 6.61 8.92 18.83
C THR A 287 5.12 9.26 18.72
N GLY A 288 4.52 9.10 17.54
CA GLY A 288 3.17 9.58 17.23
C GLY A 288 3.04 11.09 17.09
N MET A 289 4.14 11.86 17.17
CA MET A 289 4.13 13.33 17.08
C MET A 289 5.18 13.85 16.10
N HIS A 290 4.78 14.83 15.29
CA HIS A 290 5.75 15.54 14.44
C HIS A 290 6.66 16.44 15.31
N PRO A 291 7.97 16.50 15.01
CA PRO A 291 8.86 17.47 15.64
C PRO A 291 8.34 18.90 15.48
N ASP A 292 8.39 19.67 16.56
CA ASP A 292 8.05 21.09 16.53
C ASP A 292 9.31 21.97 16.66
N ARG A 293 9.12 23.30 16.75
CA ARG A 293 10.20 24.29 16.86
C ARG A 293 11.18 24.06 18.03
N ARG A 294 10.82 23.25 19.03
CA ARG A 294 11.64 22.91 20.19
C ARG A 294 12.64 21.79 19.88
N ASP A 295 12.38 20.96 18.88
CA ASP A 295 13.34 19.95 18.43
C ASP A 295 14.49 20.65 17.68
N LYS A 296 15.66 20.71 18.33
CA LYS A 296 16.89 21.33 17.79
C LYS A 296 17.85 20.33 17.18
N ARG A 297 17.49 19.04 17.14
CA ARG A 297 18.36 18.01 16.58
C ARG A 297 18.53 18.21 15.08
N GLU A 298 19.74 17.92 14.60
CA GLU A 298 20.04 17.93 13.17
C GLU A 298 19.38 16.73 12.48
N PRO A 299 19.08 16.82 11.16
CA PRO A 299 18.34 15.76 10.45
C PRO A 299 18.94 14.37 10.60
N VAL A 300 20.27 14.23 10.47
CA VAL A 300 20.94 12.92 10.61
C VAL A 300 20.84 12.39 12.04
N SER A 301 20.90 13.26 13.06
CA SER A 301 20.67 12.85 14.45
C SER A 301 19.25 12.35 14.66
N LYS A 302 18.24 13.06 14.11
CA LYS A 302 16.84 12.61 14.17
C LYS A 302 16.64 11.25 13.51
N ILE A 303 17.24 11.04 12.33
CA ILE A 303 17.19 9.76 11.61
C ILE A 303 17.78 8.64 12.47
N ASN A 304 18.96 8.87 13.04
CA ASN A 304 19.64 7.87 13.87
C ASN A 304 18.85 7.53 15.14
N ASP A 305 18.38 8.55 15.87
CA ASP A 305 17.63 8.37 17.12
C ASP A 305 16.31 7.64 16.86
N ALA A 306 15.54 8.08 15.86
CA ALA A 306 14.25 7.50 15.54
C ALA A 306 14.38 6.09 14.94
N GLY A 307 15.37 5.88 14.06
CA GLY A 307 15.65 4.56 13.49
C GLY A 307 16.03 3.54 14.57
N ALA A 308 16.85 3.93 15.54
CA ALA A 308 17.18 3.10 16.69
C ALA A 308 15.96 2.77 17.56
N ALA A 309 15.11 3.76 17.84
CA ALA A 309 13.88 3.54 18.61
C ALA A 309 12.92 2.57 17.90
N LEU A 310 12.71 2.75 16.59
CA LEU A 310 11.83 1.90 15.78
C LEU A 310 12.35 0.46 15.66
N ALA A 311 13.65 0.28 15.41
CA ALA A 311 14.24 -1.06 15.37
C ALA A 311 14.10 -1.78 16.72
N MET A 312 14.28 -1.06 17.82
CA MET A 312 14.14 -1.61 19.17
C MET A 312 12.70 -2.05 19.47
N LEU A 313 11.68 -1.31 19.01
CA LEU A 313 10.27 -1.72 19.13
C LEU A 313 9.99 -3.06 18.43
N ASP A 314 10.76 -3.38 17.39
CA ASP A 314 10.67 -4.62 16.62
C ASP A 314 11.65 -5.71 17.10
N GLY A 315 12.38 -5.48 18.20
CA GLY A 315 13.37 -6.43 18.73
C GLY A 315 14.66 -6.54 17.89
N ASN A 316 14.93 -5.55 17.03
CA ASN A 316 16.07 -5.53 16.12
C ASN A 316 17.13 -4.49 16.55
N SER A 317 18.36 -4.66 16.07
CA SER A 317 19.43 -3.66 16.20
C SER A 317 19.46 -2.70 15.02
N PHE A 318 19.83 -1.43 15.26
CA PHE A 318 19.98 -0.40 14.24
C PHE A 318 21.44 0.04 14.09
N SER A 319 21.93 0.10 12.85
CA SER A 319 23.25 0.62 12.50
C SER A 319 23.15 2.08 12.05
N PRO A 320 23.61 3.05 12.86
CA PRO A 320 23.46 4.47 12.56
C PRO A 320 24.30 4.94 11.38
N LEU A 321 23.93 6.10 10.83
CA LEU A 321 24.77 6.90 9.94
C LEU A 321 25.89 7.52 10.77
N THR A 322 27.14 7.19 10.44
CA THR A 322 28.32 7.57 11.21
C THR A 322 29.08 8.74 10.56
N ARG A 323 29.55 9.68 11.38
CA ARG A 323 30.36 10.81 10.95
C ARG A 323 31.62 10.31 10.22
N GLY A 324 31.96 10.97 9.11
CA GLY A 324 33.11 10.60 8.28
C GLY A 324 32.78 9.58 7.18
N THR A 325 31.59 8.99 7.16
CA THR A 325 31.14 8.22 6.00
C THR A 325 30.68 9.15 4.87
N PRO A 326 30.83 8.75 3.59
CA PRO A 326 30.45 9.60 2.46
C PRO A 326 29.00 10.10 2.52
N VAL A 327 28.05 9.21 2.88
CA VAL A 327 26.64 9.57 3.03
C VAL A 327 26.46 10.60 4.14
N PHE A 328 27.01 10.38 5.33
CA PHE A 328 26.88 11.34 6.44
C PHE A 328 27.44 12.71 6.05
N SER A 329 28.66 12.74 5.50
CA SER A 329 29.34 13.98 5.15
C SER A 329 28.56 14.77 4.10
N SER A 330 28.03 14.11 3.07
CA SER A 330 27.18 14.77 2.07
C SER A 330 25.89 15.34 2.66
N LEU A 331 25.20 14.60 3.54
CA LEU A 331 23.96 15.09 4.15
C LEU A 331 24.20 16.27 5.10
N ASP A 332 25.31 16.25 5.82
CA ASP A 332 25.69 17.36 6.71
C ASP A 332 26.07 18.61 5.91
N GLU A 333 26.78 18.44 4.81
CA GLU A 333 27.14 19.53 3.90
C GLU A 333 25.91 20.18 3.24
N ILE A 334 24.96 19.38 2.74
CA ILE A 334 23.67 19.87 2.21
C ILE A 334 22.95 20.75 3.24
N ARG A 335 22.94 20.32 4.51
CA ARG A 335 22.31 21.05 5.61
C ARG A 335 23.01 22.39 5.85
N ILE A 336 24.35 22.40 5.88
CA ILE A 336 25.14 23.62 6.07
C ILE A 336 24.87 24.61 4.92
N LEU A 337 24.92 24.14 3.67
CA LEU A 337 24.63 24.96 2.49
C LEU A 337 23.20 25.51 2.51
N ARG A 338 22.19 24.68 2.77
CA ARG A 338 20.80 25.15 2.88
C ARG A 338 20.63 26.20 3.96
N ASN A 339 21.29 26.06 5.10
CA ASN A 339 21.20 27.05 6.17
C ASN A 339 21.85 28.38 5.76
N ALA A 340 22.95 28.36 5.01
CA ALA A 340 23.53 29.57 4.43
C ALA A 340 22.55 30.26 3.48
N PHE A 341 21.82 29.51 2.65
CA PHE A 341 20.82 30.06 1.72
C PHE A 341 19.54 30.57 2.41
N MET A 342 19.02 29.87 3.43
CA MET A 342 17.76 30.28 4.07
C MET A 342 17.91 31.44 5.05
N HIS A 343 19.08 31.62 5.64
CA HIS A 343 19.36 32.74 6.55
C HIS A 343 19.97 33.95 5.82
N ALA A 344 19.78 34.01 4.48
CA ALA A 344 20.35 34.96 3.54
C ALA A 344 20.60 36.35 4.14
N LYS A 345 21.84 36.53 4.60
CA LYS A 345 22.50 37.83 4.68
C LYS A 345 23.32 37.95 3.39
N GLU A 346 23.59 39.15 2.93
CA GLU A 346 24.62 39.36 1.89
C GLU A 346 25.93 38.78 2.43
N GLN A 347 26.43 37.71 1.79
CA GLN A 347 27.64 36.99 2.19
C GLN A 347 28.71 37.19 1.14
N GLU A 348 29.90 37.59 1.57
CA GLU A 348 31.10 37.55 0.74
C GLU A 348 31.39 36.09 0.38
N THR A 349 31.70 35.85 -0.89
CA THR A 349 32.10 34.53 -1.39
C THR A 349 33.43 34.65 -2.10
N ASP A 350 34.35 33.73 -1.80
CA ASP A 350 35.65 33.67 -2.46
C ASP A 350 35.52 33.38 -3.96
N ILE A 351 36.57 33.74 -4.70
CA ILE A 351 36.70 33.45 -6.13
C ILE A 351 37.51 32.17 -6.28
N ASP A 352 36.98 31.20 -7.03
CA ASP A 352 37.74 30.03 -7.47
C ASP A 352 38.83 30.48 -8.47
N PRO A 353 40.12 30.33 -8.13
CA PRO A 353 41.22 30.78 -8.98
C PRO A 353 41.35 29.96 -10.28
N THR A 354 40.72 28.78 -10.37
CA THR A 354 40.79 27.88 -11.53
C THR A 354 39.76 28.27 -12.58
N THR A 355 38.53 28.52 -12.16
CA THR A 355 37.42 28.88 -13.05
C THR A 355 37.22 30.39 -13.18
N SER A 356 37.85 31.18 -12.29
CA SER A 356 37.58 32.62 -12.13
C SER A 356 36.11 32.94 -11.86
N THR A 357 35.40 32.01 -11.19
CA THR A 357 33.99 32.18 -10.80
C THR A 357 33.83 32.18 -9.29
N SER A 358 32.64 32.48 -8.78
CA SER A 358 32.37 32.36 -7.34
C SER A 358 32.51 30.90 -6.89
N GLU A 359 33.18 30.64 -5.75
CA GLU A 359 33.20 29.29 -5.15
C GLU A 359 31.80 28.73 -4.89
N MET A 360 30.76 29.58 -4.78
CA MET A 360 29.39 29.12 -4.64
C MET A 360 28.93 28.30 -5.85
N LEU A 361 29.32 28.69 -7.07
CA LEU A 361 28.97 27.96 -8.28
C LEU A 361 29.47 26.53 -8.22
N ASN A 362 30.68 26.31 -7.71
CA ASN A 362 31.24 24.97 -7.51
C ASN A 362 30.49 24.18 -6.44
N LYS A 363 30.09 24.82 -5.33
CA LYS A 363 29.37 24.15 -4.23
C LYS A 363 27.98 23.65 -4.62
N VAL A 364 27.37 24.24 -5.65
CA VAL A 364 26.04 23.87 -6.15
C VAL A 364 26.05 23.38 -7.60
N ASP A 365 27.22 22.97 -8.10
CA ASP A 365 27.38 22.49 -9.47
C ASP A 365 26.68 21.14 -9.71
N GLU A 366 26.74 20.66 -10.97
CA GLU A 366 26.15 19.38 -11.36
C GLU A 366 26.72 18.21 -10.53
N ALA A 367 28.03 18.18 -10.31
CA ALA A 367 28.70 17.10 -9.60
C ALA A 367 28.26 17.00 -8.13
N ASN A 368 28.19 18.13 -7.44
CA ASN A 368 27.73 18.19 -6.06
C ASN A 368 26.24 17.89 -5.94
N CYS A 369 25.39 18.46 -6.80
CA CYS A 369 23.95 18.14 -6.82
C CYS A 369 23.70 16.64 -7.04
N ARG A 370 24.42 16.01 -7.98
CA ARG A 370 24.38 14.57 -8.23
C ARG A 370 24.79 13.76 -7.00
N ARG A 371 25.92 14.10 -6.38
CA ARG A 371 26.40 13.46 -5.14
C ARG A 371 25.39 13.58 -4.00
N PHE A 372 24.80 14.77 -3.84
CA PHE A 372 23.81 15.06 -2.83
C PHE A 372 22.55 14.20 -3.01
N LEU A 373 21.97 14.17 -4.21
CA LEU A 373 20.81 13.33 -4.53
C LEU A 373 21.09 11.84 -4.31
N ALA A 374 22.24 11.34 -4.78
CA ALA A 374 22.65 9.96 -4.55
C ALA A 374 22.78 9.65 -3.04
N SER A 375 23.35 10.56 -2.25
CA SER A 375 23.49 10.39 -0.79
C SER A 375 22.14 10.40 -0.07
N VAL A 376 21.16 11.19 -0.53
CA VAL A 376 19.78 11.17 -0.01
C VAL A 376 19.13 9.80 -0.27
N ARG A 377 19.29 9.27 -1.48
CA ARG A 377 18.77 7.94 -1.85
C ARG A 377 19.43 6.82 -1.03
N GLU A 378 20.75 6.81 -0.95
CA GLU A 378 21.52 5.82 -0.16
C GLU A 378 21.20 5.89 1.33
N CYS A 379 20.96 7.09 1.86
CA CYS A 379 20.47 7.27 3.22
C CYS A 379 19.12 6.59 3.43
N ALA A 380 18.15 6.85 2.55
CA ALA A 380 16.83 6.22 2.64
C ALA A 380 16.93 4.69 2.52
N ASP A 381 17.70 4.18 1.56
CA ASP A 381 17.93 2.75 1.37
C ASP A 381 18.53 2.09 2.63
N LYS A 382 19.61 2.65 3.16
CA LYS A 382 20.29 2.13 4.37
C LYS A 382 19.40 2.16 5.61
N VAL A 383 18.58 3.20 5.79
CA VAL A 383 17.72 3.32 6.98
C VAL A 383 16.52 2.38 6.87
N TYR A 384 15.83 2.35 5.73
CA TYR A 384 14.59 1.59 5.58
C TYR A 384 14.80 0.09 5.34
N SER A 385 15.96 -0.33 4.80
CA SER A 385 16.33 -1.75 4.77
C SER A 385 16.45 -2.38 6.16
N GLN A 386 16.67 -1.57 7.21
CA GLN A 386 16.72 -2.00 8.60
C GLN A 386 15.35 -1.88 9.32
N LEU A 387 14.33 -1.35 8.64
CA LEU A 387 12.99 -1.11 9.18
C LEU A 387 11.94 -1.75 8.25
N PRO A 388 11.87 -3.10 8.17
CA PRO A 388 11.10 -3.81 7.13
C PRO A 388 9.58 -3.59 7.20
N LYS A 389 9.06 -3.07 8.31
CA LYS A 389 7.64 -2.70 8.47
C LYS A 389 7.31 -1.33 7.86
N LEU A 390 8.31 -0.54 7.48
CA LEU A 390 8.12 0.82 6.97
C LEU A 390 8.51 0.91 5.50
N THR A 391 7.69 1.62 4.74
CA THR A 391 7.97 1.90 3.32
C THR A 391 8.87 3.13 3.18
N PRO A 392 9.96 3.07 2.38
CA PRO A 392 10.77 4.24 2.06
C PRO A 392 9.91 5.39 1.46
N PRO A 393 10.10 6.64 1.89
CA PRO A 393 9.27 7.76 1.48
C PRO A 393 9.67 8.36 0.13
N ILE A 394 10.75 7.85 -0.47
CA ILE A 394 11.28 8.20 -1.80
C ILE A 394 11.69 6.92 -2.54
N VAL A 395 11.97 7.03 -3.85
CA VAL A 395 12.49 5.92 -4.65
C VAL A 395 13.92 5.59 -4.22
N ILE A 396 14.16 4.32 -3.84
CA ILE A 396 15.49 3.83 -3.42
C ILE A 396 16.18 2.94 -4.47
N MET A 397 15.40 2.29 -5.34
CA MET A 397 15.91 1.38 -6.36
C MET A 397 16.76 2.11 -7.41
N ARG A 398 17.88 1.47 -7.79
CA ARG A 398 18.73 1.93 -8.90
C ARG A 398 18.13 1.52 -10.25
N ASN A 399 18.40 2.31 -11.28
CA ASN A 399 18.00 2.03 -12.68
C ASN A 399 16.49 1.92 -12.92
N VAL A 400 15.67 2.55 -12.08
CA VAL A 400 14.22 2.59 -12.27
C VAL A 400 13.84 3.85 -13.05
N THR A 401 13.18 3.67 -14.19
CA THR A 401 12.58 4.75 -14.97
C THR A 401 11.32 5.26 -14.26
N TRP A 402 11.49 6.18 -13.32
CA TRP A 402 10.39 6.77 -12.56
C TRP A 402 9.99 8.17 -13.04
N MET A 403 10.95 8.99 -13.45
CA MET A 403 10.75 10.37 -13.86
C MET A 403 10.82 10.54 -15.39
N GLY A 404 10.42 9.50 -16.13
CA GLY A 404 10.57 9.44 -17.58
C GLY A 404 12.05 9.51 -17.97
N ASP A 405 12.39 10.47 -18.83
CA ASP A 405 13.75 10.64 -19.36
C ASP A 405 14.69 11.42 -18.42
N LEU A 406 14.19 11.87 -17.26
CA LEU A 406 15.02 12.57 -16.29
C LEU A 406 15.97 11.61 -15.59
N GLU A 407 17.20 12.08 -15.41
CA GLU A 407 18.22 11.34 -14.67
C GLU A 407 17.90 11.35 -13.16
N VAL A 408 17.97 10.17 -12.53
CA VAL A 408 17.79 9.99 -11.08
C VAL A 408 19.08 9.38 -10.51
N PRO A 409 19.94 10.17 -9.83
CA PRO A 409 21.24 9.73 -9.30
C PRO A 409 21.19 8.59 -8.24
#